data_AF-C0XNP6-F1
#
_entry.id   AF-C0XNP6-F1
#
_cell.length_a   1.000
_cell.length_b   1.000
_cell.length_c   1.000
_cell.angle_alpha   90.00
_cell.angle_beta   90.00
_cell.angle_gamma   90.00
#
_symmetry.space_group_name_H-M   'P 1'
#
loop_
_entity.id
_entity.type
_entity.pdbx_description
1 polymer ?
#
loop_
_entity_poly.entity_id
_entity_poly.type
_entity_poly.pdbx_seq_one_letter_code
_entity_poly.pdbx_strand_id
1 'polypeptide(L)'
;MSIDPHLILPIFLPPLLWSLARRTSWGQIGSQLNVVPTMSIILVFLTVAALTATAMLMLPGLSLTTAMVLAAAIAPPDPVAVDAVAGPAGIPKRITGTLQTEGLFNDAASIVTFNVAMAAAVAHGEVDFGKGALQFLYAAIAAVLIGLVVGRLAAMFANSVPDSVIRTAFT
;
A
#
# COMPACT_ATOMS: atom_id res chain seq x y z
N MET A 1 -17.81 -17.74 -19.21
CA MET A 1 -16.44 -17.94 -18.69
C MET A 1 -16.37 -17.16 -17.39
N SER A 2 -16.63 -17.82 -16.27
CA SER A 2 -16.63 -17.21 -14.93
C SER A 2 -15.17 -17.03 -14.49
N ILE A 3 -14.69 -15.79 -14.50
CA ILE A 3 -13.41 -15.46 -13.86
C ILE A 3 -13.61 -15.57 -12.36
N ASP A 4 -12.73 -16.31 -11.70
CA ASP A 4 -12.80 -16.49 -10.26
C ASP A 4 -12.63 -15.14 -9.55
N PRO A 5 -13.54 -14.72 -8.66
CA PRO A 5 -13.53 -13.37 -8.08
C PRO A 5 -12.21 -13.01 -7.38
N HIS A 6 -11.50 -14.00 -6.86
CA HIS A 6 -10.19 -13.81 -6.22
C HIS A 6 -9.05 -13.50 -7.21
N LEU A 7 -9.25 -13.74 -8.51
CA LEU A 7 -8.28 -13.41 -9.57
C LEU A 7 -8.48 -12.00 -10.13
N ILE A 8 -9.65 -11.39 -9.89
CA ILE A 8 -9.94 -10.04 -10.39
C ILE A 8 -8.94 -9.04 -9.80
N LEU A 9 -8.84 -8.97 -8.48
CA LEU A 9 -7.89 -8.07 -7.79
C LEU A 9 -6.45 -8.20 -8.28
N PRO A 10 -5.78 -9.37 -8.24
CA PRO A 10 -4.37 -9.50 -8.63
C PRO A 10 -4.11 -9.26 -10.12
N ILE A 11 -5.12 -9.40 -10.99
CA ILE A 11 -4.98 -9.10 -12.43
C ILE A 11 -5.08 -7.59 -12.68
N PHE A 12 -6.00 -6.90 -12.02
CA PHE A 12 -6.27 -5.49 -12.27
C PHE A 12 -5.45 -4.53 -11.39
N LEU A 13 -5.02 -4.94 -10.18
CA LEU A 13 -4.18 -4.13 -9.29
C LEU A 13 -2.86 -3.70 -9.93
N PRO A 14 -2.04 -4.61 -10.52
CA PRO A 14 -0.74 -4.22 -11.04
C PRO A 14 -0.81 -3.17 -12.17
N PRO A 15 -1.71 -3.30 -13.18
CA PRO A 15 -1.90 -2.27 -14.20
C PRO A 15 -2.42 -0.94 -13.63
N LEU A 16 -3.37 -0.98 -12.69
CA LEU A 16 -3.92 0.23 -12.07
C LEU A 16 -2.85 0.98 -11.26
N LEU A 17 -2.11 0.28 -10.41
CA LEU A 17 -1.00 0.83 -9.63
C LEU A 17 0.10 1.39 -10.52
N TRP A 18 0.44 0.69 -11.61
CA TRP A 18 1.40 1.19 -12.60
C TRP A 18 0.94 2.48 -13.26
N SER A 19 -0.34 2.56 -13.66
CA SER A 19 -0.92 3.76 -14.26
C SER A 19 -0.95 4.95 -13.31
N LEU A 20 -1.22 4.70 -12.02
CA LEU A 20 -1.23 5.72 -10.97
C LEU A 20 0.20 6.23 -10.74
N ALA A 21 1.15 5.31 -10.55
CA ALA A 21 2.57 5.63 -10.36
C ALA A 21 3.16 6.46 -11.52
N ARG A 22 2.72 6.18 -12.76
CA ARG A 22 3.14 6.94 -13.96
C ARG A 22 2.59 8.37 -14.00
N ARG A 23 1.43 8.65 -13.40
CA ARG A 23 0.84 10.00 -13.30
C ARG A 23 1.42 10.80 -12.14
N THR A 24 1.99 10.15 -11.13
CA THR A 24 2.62 10.80 -9.99
C THR A 24 3.97 11.42 -10.38
N SER A 25 4.15 12.72 -10.11
CA SER A 25 5.41 13.41 -10.39
C SER A 25 6.44 13.18 -9.28
N TRP A 26 7.69 12.86 -9.66
CA TRP A 26 8.81 12.68 -8.72
C TRP A 26 9.07 13.92 -7.85
N GLY A 27 8.76 15.13 -8.35
CA GLY A 27 8.89 16.39 -7.60
C GLY A 27 7.85 16.57 -6.49
N GLN A 28 6.64 16.03 -6.64
CA GLN A 28 5.63 16.02 -5.56
C GLN A 28 5.95 14.99 -4.49
N ILE A 29 6.47 13.82 -4.87
CA ILE A 29 6.93 12.81 -3.91
C ILE A 29 8.07 13.41 -3.08
N GLY A 30 9.11 13.93 -3.76
CA GLY A 30 10.33 14.45 -3.14
C GLY A 30 10.11 15.56 -2.10
N SER A 31 9.11 16.43 -2.31
CA SER A 31 8.82 17.52 -1.38
C SER A 31 8.08 17.10 -0.10
N GLN A 32 7.59 15.86 -0.04
CA GLN A 32 6.80 15.33 1.09
C GLN A 32 7.41 14.09 1.76
N LEU A 33 8.56 13.61 1.25
CA LEU A 33 9.24 12.37 1.67
C LEU A 33 9.62 12.28 3.15
N ASN A 34 9.73 13.37 3.89
CA ASN A 34 10.17 13.32 5.30
C ASN A 34 9.00 13.38 6.29
N VAL A 35 7.91 14.05 5.93
CA VAL A 35 6.79 14.33 6.85
C VAL A 35 5.68 13.29 6.71
N VAL A 36 5.33 12.93 5.48
CA VAL A 36 4.23 12.00 5.18
C VAL A 36 4.50 10.59 5.69
N PRO A 37 5.64 9.92 5.41
CA PRO A 37 5.83 8.55 5.86
C PRO A 37 5.80 8.40 7.38
N THR A 38 6.39 9.35 8.11
CA THR A 38 6.43 9.30 9.58
C THR A 38 5.02 9.42 10.18
N MET A 39 4.19 10.34 9.67
CA MET A 39 2.81 10.51 10.13
C MET A 39 1.92 9.33 9.71
N SER A 40 2.04 8.85 8.46
CA SER A 40 1.30 7.71 7.93
C SER A 40 1.58 6.43 8.71
N ILE A 41 2.86 6.12 9.00
CA ILE A 41 3.23 4.93 9.74
C ILE A 41 2.66 4.95 11.16
N ILE A 42 2.81 6.08 11.88
CA ILE A 42 2.29 6.21 13.25
C ILE A 42 0.76 6.09 13.27
N LEU A 43 0.07 6.73 12.32
CA LEU A 43 -1.39 6.69 12.23
C LEU A 43 -1.90 5.28 11.98
N VAL A 44 -1.27 4.50 11.09
CA VAL A 44 -1.63 3.10 10.83
C VAL A 44 -1.46 2.23 12.07
N PHE A 45 -0.34 2.38 12.82
CA PHE A 45 -0.18 1.63 14.06
C PHE A 45 -1.25 1.98 15.10
N LEU A 46 -1.63 3.25 15.20
CA LEU A 46 -2.70 3.69 16.09
C LEU A 46 -4.07 3.14 15.67
N THR A 47 -4.41 3.18 14.38
CA THR A 47 -5.69 2.65 13.89
C THR A 47 -5.75 1.13 14.04
N VAL A 48 -4.66 0.41 13.76
CA VAL A 48 -4.59 -1.04 14.01
C VAL A 48 -4.74 -1.35 15.49
N ALA A 49 -4.08 -0.62 16.38
CA ALA A 49 -4.19 -0.82 17.83
C ALA A 49 -5.63 -0.57 18.33
N ALA A 50 -6.25 0.53 17.89
CA ALA A 50 -7.63 0.87 18.26
C ALA A 50 -8.64 -0.17 17.76
N LEU A 51 -8.51 -0.61 16.50
CA LEU A 51 -9.38 -1.65 15.92
C LEU A 51 -9.17 -3.00 16.58
N THR A 52 -7.92 -3.37 16.90
CA THR A 52 -7.60 -4.61 17.62
C THR A 52 -8.26 -4.62 18.99
N ALA A 53 -8.11 -3.54 19.77
CA ALA A 53 -8.75 -3.41 21.07
C ALA A 53 -10.27 -3.49 20.97
N THR A 54 -10.86 -2.79 19.98
CA THR A 54 -12.30 -2.81 19.74
C THR A 54 -12.81 -4.21 19.37
N ALA A 55 -12.10 -4.91 18.48
CA ALA A 55 -12.45 -6.27 18.07
C ALA A 55 -12.40 -7.26 19.24
N MET A 56 -11.37 -7.17 20.09
CA MET A 56 -11.25 -8.02 21.28
C MET A 56 -12.32 -7.73 22.33
N LEU A 57 -12.78 -6.47 22.44
CA LEU A 57 -13.88 -6.10 23.34
C LEU A 57 -15.24 -6.60 22.83
N MET A 58 -15.49 -6.53 21.52
CA MET A 58 -16.76 -6.95 20.94
C MET A 58 -16.87 -8.48 20.78
N LEU A 59 -15.75 -9.18 20.56
CA LEU A 59 -15.68 -10.63 20.45
C LEU A 59 -14.76 -11.23 21.52
N PRO A 60 -15.30 -11.54 22.71
CA PRO A 60 -14.56 -12.21 23.77
C PRO A 60 -14.12 -13.60 23.31
N GLY A 61 -12.81 -13.89 23.37
CA GLY A 61 -12.22 -15.16 22.91
C GLY A 61 -11.47 -15.08 21.58
N LEU A 62 -11.50 -13.92 20.91
CA LEU A 62 -10.67 -13.70 19.72
C LEU A 62 -9.20 -13.54 20.13
N SER A 63 -8.30 -14.27 19.47
CA SER A 63 -6.87 -14.14 19.76
C SER A 63 -6.33 -12.77 19.32
N LEU A 64 -5.34 -12.25 20.05
CA LEU A 64 -4.72 -10.95 19.73
C LEU A 64 -4.20 -10.91 18.29
N THR A 65 -3.57 -11.99 17.83
CA THR A 65 -3.01 -12.10 16.48
C THR A 65 -4.12 -12.07 15.42
N THR A 66 -5.24 -12.75 15.65
CA THR A 66 -6.41 -12.70 14.75
C THR A 66 -7.05 -11.30 14.72
N ALA A 67 -7.16 -10.63 15.86
CA ALA A 67 -7.68 -9.26 15.94
C ALA A 67 -6.78 -8.30 15.17
N MET A 68 -5.45 -8.43 15.31
CA MET A 68 -4.49 -7.61 14.58
C MET A 68 -4.51 -7.86 13.08
N VAL A 69 -4.69 -9.11 12.63
CA VAL A 69 -4.86 -9.44 11.20
C VAL A 69 -6.09 -8.73 10.62
N LEU A 70 -7.23 -8.82 11.31
CA LEU A 70 -8.46 -8.15 10.88
C LEU A 70 -8.31 -6.62 10.88
N ALA A 71 -7.73 -6.07 11.95
CA ALA A 71 -7.48 -4.65 12.08
C ALA A 71 -6.54 -4.13 10.97
N ALA A 72 -5.45 -4.84 10.70
CA ALA A 72 -4.49 -4.46 9.65
C ALA A 72 -5.12 -4.51 8.26
N ALA A 73 -6.02 -5.47 7.98
CA ALA A 73 -6.73 -5.53 6.70
C ALA A 73 -7.75 -4.39 6.50
N ILE A 74 -8.28 -3.82 7.58
CA ILE A 74 -9.32 -2.77 7.55
C ILE A 74 -8.73 -1.36 7.72
N ALA A 75 -7.57 -1.24 8.39
CA ALA A 75 -6.96 0.04 8.75
C ALA A 75 -6.58 0.99 7.61
N PRO A 76 -6.10 0.55 6.43
CA PRO A 76 -5.65 1.49 5.41
C PRO A 76 -6.85 2.20 4.76
N PRO A 77 -6.88 3.55 4.79
CA PRO A 77 -7.91 4.31 4.10
C PRO A 77 -7.63 4.29 2.58
N ASP A 78 -8.62 3.91 1.77
CA ASP A 78 -8.47 3.81 0.31
C ASP A 78 -8.30 5.19 -0.35
N PRO A 79 -7.08 5.56 -0.81
CA PRO A 79 -6.85 6.85 -1.45
C PRO A 79 -7.57 6.97 -2.81
N VAL A 80 -7.92 5.85 -3.46
CA VAL A 80 -8.67 5.83 -4.73
C VAL A 80 -10.11 6.25 -4.49
N ALA A 81 -10.72 5.79 -3.40
CA ALA A 81 -12.06 6.23 -3.00
C ALA A 81 -12.09 7.74 -2.70
N VAL A 82 -11.04 8.28 -2.09
CA VAL A 82 -10.92 9.72 -1.83
C VAL A 82 -10.79 10.52 -3.13
N ASP A 83 -9.98 10.07 -4.09
CA ASP A 83 -9.81 10.74 -5.38
C ASP A 83 -11.10 10.79 -6.21
N ALA A 84 -11.89 9.70 -6.17
CA ALA A 84 -13.20 9.61 -6.84
C ALA A 84 -14.23 10.62 -6.30
N VAL A 85 -14.11 11.02 -5.03
CA VAL A 85 -14.99 12.02 -4.40
C VAL A 85 -14.40 13.43 -4.49
N ALA A 86 -13.08 13.57 -4.38
CA ALA A 86 -12.38 14.84 -4.39
C ALA A 86 -12.37 15.52 -5.77
N GLY A 87 -12.34 14.73 -6.85
CA GLY A 87 -12.41 15.24 -8.23
C GLY A 87 -13.70 16.02 -8.52
N PRO A 88 -14.89 15.40 -8.34
CA PRO A 88 -16.18 16.10 -8.51
C PRO A 88 -16.40 17.26 -7.53
N ALA A 89 -15.79 17.20 -6.33
CA ALA A 89 -15.92 18.22 -5.29
C ALA A 89 -15.05 19.47 -5.48
N GLY A 90 -14.21 19.52 -6.53
CA GLY A 90 -13.39 20.69 -6.86
C GLY A 90 -12.17 20.90 -5.95
N ILE A 91 -11.67 19.85 -5.30
CA ILE A 91 -10.51 19.94 -4.39
C ILE A 91 -9.23 20.22 -5.19
N PRO A 92 -8.36 21.17 -4.76
CA PRO A 92 -7.11 21.48 -5.45
C PRO A 92 -6.19 20.26 -5.62
N LYS A 93 -5.58 20.09 -6.81
CA LYS A 93 -4.67 18.98 -7.16
C LYS A 93 -3.49 18.77 -6.20
N ARG A 94 -3.10 19.81 -5.47
CA ARG A 94 -2.04 19.74 -4.46
C ARG A 94 -2.49 18.93 -3.25
N ILE A 95 -3.74 19.07 -2.81
CA ILE A 95 -4.31 18.35 -1.67
C ILE A 95 -4.56 16.90 -2.03
N THR A 96 -5.13 16.63 -3.22
CA THR A 96 -5.34 15.25 -3.69
C THR A 96 -4.01 14.51 -3.89
N GLY A 97 -2.97 15.18 -4.39
CA GLY A 97 -1.63 14.61 -4.48
C GLY A 97 -1.01 14.25 -3.11
N THR A 98 -1.21 15.08 -2.08
CA THR A 98 -0.78 14.75 -0.71
C THR A 98 -1.54 13.56 -0.15
N LEU A 99 -2.86 13.51 -0.32
CA LEU A 99 -3.68 12.38 0.13
C LEU A 99 -3.33 11.07 -0.59
N GLN A 100 -3.00 11.12 -1.88
CA GLN A 100 -2.49 9.95 -2.62
C GLN A 100 -1.15 9.47 -2.07
N THR A 101 -0.22 10.38 -1.79
CA THR A 101 1.06 9.99 -1.19
C THR A 101 0.87 9.40 0.21
N GLU A 102 -0.01 9.98 1.02
CA GLU A 102 -0.34 9.49 2.36
C GLU A 102 -0.96 8.09 2.31
N GLY A 103 -1.92 7.86 1.42
CA GLY A 103 -2.56 6.56 1.21
C GLY A 103 -1.57 5.48 0.76
N LEU A 104 -0.63 5.80 -0.14
CA LEU A 104 0.39 4.84 -0.56
C LEU A 104 1.28 4.36 0.61
N PHE A 105 1.68 5.28 1.50
CA PHE A 105 2.44 4.92 2.70
C PHE A 105 1.58 4.15 3.72
N ASN A 106 0.30 4.51 3.87
CA ASN A 106 -0.63 3.79 4.73
C ASN A 106 -0.85 2.34 4.27
N ASP A 107 -1.05 2.12 2.97
CA ASP A 107 -1.18 0.78 2.37
C ASP A 107 0.05 -0.09 2.63
N ALA A 108 1.25 0.48 2.42
CA ALA A 108 2.49 -0.24 2.68
C ALA A 108 2.63 -0.64 4.16
N ALA A 109 2.33 0.27 5.08
CA ALA A 109 2.38 0.00 6.53
C ALA A 109 1.33 -1.05 6.95
N SER A 110 0.12 -0.97 6.40
CA SER A 110 -0.96 -1.94 6.66
C SER A 110 -0.60 -3.33 6.17
N ILE A 111 -0.15 -3.48 4.91
CA ILE A 111 0.20 -4.78 4.32
C ILE A 111 1.28 -5.47 5.16
N VAL A 112 2.27 -4.73 5.64
CA VAL A 112 3.30 -5.35 6.45
C VAL A 112 2.80 -5.70 7.85
N THR A 113 2.03 -4.83 8.49
CA THR A 113 1.40 -5.13 9.79
C THR A 113 0.53 -6.37 9.69
N PHE A 114 -0.22 -6.51 8.60
CA PHE A 114 -1.01 -7.69 8.28
C PHE A 114 -0.14 -8.95 8.15
N ASN A 115 0.95 -8.89 7.39
CA ASN A 115 1.84 -10.04 7.21
C ASN A 115 2.49 -10.48 8.52
N VAL A 116 2.92 -9.54 9.37
CA VAL A 116 3.49 -9.84 10.70
C VAL A 116 2.44 -10.48 11.61
N ALA A 117 1.25 -9.89 11.68
CA ALA A 117 0.15 -10.41 12.48
C ALA A 117 -0.30 -11.81 11.99
N MET A 118 -0.34 -12.02 10.66
CA MET A 118 -0.69 -13.28 10.04
C MET A 118 0.35 -14.36 10.34
N ALA A 119 1.64 -14.03 10.23
CA ALA A 119 2.72 -14.96 10.56
C ALA A 119 2.65 -15.37 12.04
N ALA A 120 2.38 -14.44 12.95
CA ALA A 120 2.19 -14.73 14.36
C ALA A 120 0.94 -15.57 14.62
N ALA A 121 -0.17 -15.30 13.92
CA ALA A 121 -1.40 -16.07 14.02
C ALA A 121 -1.21 -17.54 13.59
N VAL A 122 -0.55 -17.76 12.45
CA VAL A 122 -0.29 -19.10 11.91
C VAL A 122 0.71 -19.88 12.76
N ALA A 123 1.70 -19.20 13.33
CA ALA A 123 2.69 -19.83 14.21
C ALA A 123 2.13 -20.19 15.60
N HIS A 124 0.87 -19.86 15.91
CA HIS A 124 0.29 -19.93 17.26
C HIS A 124 1.17 -19.28 18.34
N GLY A 125 1.98 -18.30 17.93
CA GLY A 125 2.96 -17.64 18.78
C GLY A 125 2.50 -16.26 19.24
N GLU A 126 3.23 -15.70 20.18
CA GLU A 126 3.07 -14.30 20.55
C GLU A 126 3.60 -13.37 19.44
N VAL A 127 3.05 -12.17 19.38
CA VAL A 127 3.53 -11.14 18.44
C VAL A 127 4.89 -10.63 18.93
N ASP A 128 5.96 -11.09 18.29
CA ASP A 128 7.27 -10.47 18.45
C ASP A 128 7.36 -9.22 17.56
N PHE A 129 7.05 -8.07 18.17
CA PHE A 129 7.12 -6.77 17.51
C PHE A 129 8.54 -6.44 17.00
N GLY A 130 9.60 -6.95 17.65
CA GLY A 130 10.99 -6.70 17.24
C GLY A 130 11.34 -7.47 15.97
N LYS A 131 11.00 -8.76 15.91
CA LYS A 131 11.14 -9.57 14.69
C LYS A 131 10.24 -9.06 13.57
N GLY A 132 9.02 -8.62 13.90
CA GLY A 132 8.10 -7.99 12.95
C GLY A 132 8.66 -6.71 12.32
N ALA A 133 9.27 -5.83 13.11
CA ALA A 133 9.91 -4.62 12.62
C ALA A 133 11.13 -4.91 11.71
N LEU A 134 11.93 -5.93 12.04
CA LEU A 134 13.05 -6.34 11.19
C LEU A 134 12.58 -6.95 9.87
N GLN A 135 11.53 -7.78 9.91
CA GLN A 135 10.93 -8.37 8.72
C GLN A 135 10.26 -7.29 7.84
N PHE A 136 9.66 -6.27 8.46
CA PHE A 136 9.19 -5.06 7.78
C PHE A 136 10.31 -4.36 7.03
N LEU A 137 11.40 -4.06 7.73
CA LEU A 137 12.52 -3.32 7.16
C LEU A 137 13.13 -4.10 5.98
N TYR A 138 13.30 -5.42 6.15
CA TYR A 138 13.77 -6.31 5.10
C TYR A 138 12.83 -6.29 3.87
N ALA A 139 11.53 -6.49 4.07
CA ALA A 139 10.55 -6.52 2.99
C ALA A 139 10.46 -5.17 2.25
N ALA A 140 10.47 -4.06 2.98
CA ALA A 140 10.44 -2.71 2.42
C ALA A 140 11.69 -2.44 1.56
N ILE A 141 12.89 -2.76 2.07
CA ILE A 141 14.13 -2.60 1.32
C ILE A 141 14.13 -3.50 0.07
N ALA A 142 13.73 -4.77 0.22
CA ALA A 142 13.66 -5.70 -0.90
C ALA A 142 12.67 -5.21 -1.98
N ALA A 143 11.49 -4.74 -1.59
CA ALA A 143 10.50 -4.20 -2.53
C ALA A 143 11.00 -2.97 -3.28
N VAL A 144 11.68 -2.04 -2.60
CA VAL A 144 12.28 -0.85 -3.24
C VAL A 144 13.37 -1.26 -4.22
N LEU A 145 14.27 -2.17 -3.83
CA LEU A 145 15.35 -2.64 -4.70
C LEU A 145 14.81 -3.35 -5.94
N ILE A 146 13.87 -4.29 -5.75
CA ILE A 146 13.24 -5.01 -6.86
C ILE A 146 12.48 -4.04 -7.77
N GLY A 147 11.71 -3.11 -7.20
CA GLY A 147 10.97 -2.09 -7.95
C GLY A 147 11.88 -1.20 -8.79
N LEU A 148 13.02 -0.77 -8.24
CA LEU A 148 14.03 0.01 -8.99
C LEU A 148 14.64 -0.79 -10.14
N VAL A 149 14.99 -2.05 -9.90
CA VAL A 149 15.56 -2.92 -10.94
C VAL A 149 14.55 -3.15 -12.05
N VAL A 150 13.33 -3.58 -11.72
CA VAL A 150 12.26 -3.85 -12.68
C VAL A 150 11.87 -2.57 -13.43
N GLY A 151 11.72 -1.45 -12.73
CA GLY A 151 11.40 -0.16 -13.34
C GLY A 151 12.49 0.32 -14.31
N ARG A 152 13.77 0.13 -13.95
CA ARG A 152 14.90 0.46 -14.84
C ARG A 152 14.94 -0.44 -16.06
N LEU A 153 14.71 -1.74 -15.90
CA LEU A 153 14.63 -2.69 -17.01
C LEU A 153 13.47 -2.33 -17.95
N ALA A 154 12.29 -2.05 -17.40
CA ALA A 154 11.13 -1.62 -18.19
C ALA A 154 11.41 -0.32 -18.96
N ALA A 155 12.07 0.66 -18.34
CA ALA A 155 12.48 1.89 -19.01
C ALA A 155 13.52 1.64 -20.11
N MET A 156 14.49 0.75 -19.88
CA MET A 156 15.46 0.36 -20.90
C MET A 156 14.79 -0.33 -22.10
N PHE A 157 13.85 -1.25 -21.86
CA PHE A 157 13.06 -1.89 -22.90
C PHE A 157 12.23 -0.87 -23.68
N ALA A 158 11.52 0.04 -23.00
CA ALA A 158 10.72 1.07 -23.64
C ALA A 158 11.55 2.03 -24.51
N ASN A 159 12.79 2.34 -24.10
CA ASN A 159 13.71 3.20 -24.86
C ASN A 159 14.45 2.46 -25.99
N SER A 160 14.43 1.11 -26.00
CA SER A 160 15.10 0.29 -27.02
C SER A 160 14.18 -0.06 -28.19
N VAL A 161 12.89 0.26 -28.13
CA VAL A 161 11.93 0.05 -29.21
C VAL A 161 11.92 1.30 -30.13
N PRO A 162 12.39 1.20 -31.39
CA PRO A 162 12.53 2.36 -32.29
C PRO A 162 11.22 2.83 -32.93
N ASP A 163 10.11 2.12 -32.75
CA ASP A 163 8.89 2.39 -33.53
C ASP A 163 7.95 3.39 -32.86
N SER A 164 7.73 4.51 -33.56
CA SER A 164 6.85 5.62 -33.17
C SER A 164 5.39 5.21 -32.97
N VAL A 165 5.01 4.02 -33.43
CA VAL A 165 3.66 3.44 -33.32
C VAL A 165 3.34 2.92 -31.90
N ILE A 166 4.34 2.50 -31.11
CA ILE A 166 4.11 2.00 -29.73
C ILE A 166 3.96 3.15 -28.71
N ARG A 167 4.47 4.35 -29.02
CA ARG A 167 4.39 5.52 -28.12
C ARG A 167 2.97 6.00 -27.87
N THR A 168 2.04 5.79 -28.81
CA THR A 168 0.65 6.27 -28.70
C THR A 168 -0.28 5.30 -27.96
N ALA A 169 0.13 4.05 -27.76
CA ALA A 169 -0.64 3.07 -26.99
C ALA A 169 -0.43 3.19 -25.46
N PHE A 170 0.59 3.94 -25.03
CA PHE A 170 1.01 4.08 -23.63
C PHE A 170 0.95 5.53 -23.09
N THR A 171 0.43 6.50 -23.86
CA THR A 171 0.04 7.85 -23.39
C THR A 171 -1.46 7.92 -23.25
#